data_AF-A0A8S4GIL8-F1
#
_entry.id   AF-A0A8S4GIL8-F1
#
_cell.length_a   1.000
_cell.length_b   1.000
_cell.length_c   1.000
_cell.angle_alpha   90.00
_cell.angle_beta   90.00
_cell.angle_gamma   90.00
#
_symmetry.space_group_name_H-M   'P 1'
#
loop_
_entity.id
_entity.type
_entity.pdbx_description
1 polymer ?
#
loop_
_entity_poly.entity_id
_entity_poly.type
_entity_poly.pdbx_seq_one_letter_code
_entity_poly.pdbx_strand_id
1 'polypeptide(L)'
;MRDTLVAAADDEELLERMRAGSPGSFDRSIHYFDPNDEELTARCCIVVDALNFCFWPAEGLQYEHLSEGVRDAARRDPACVSPDRLAAATPSDVRGLFNWDGDIPQLEERTRLVREVGGVLRDAFGGQVASLVRSAGGCGVRLSLLTAQHFPGFRDSAVHDGAQVFFHKRAQIFAGDLWGVFRGEGLGKLDVSGLTAFADYRVPVVLRQKGILKYERSVAQAVDQGALIVPGTPQI
;
A
#
# COMPACT_ATOMS: atom_id res chain seq x y z
N MET A 1 -30.55 -14.09 15.20
CA MET A 1 -30.01 -15.40 14.80
C MET A 1 -29.47 -15.31 13.37
N ARG A 2 -28.23 -14.79 13.27
CA ARG A 2 -27.19 -15.11 12.29
C ARG A 2 -25.92 -14.47 12.87
N ASP A 3 -25.53 -15.07 14.00
CA ASP A 3 -24.20 -14.95 14.58
C ASP A 3 -23.26 -15.78 13.72
N THR A 4 -22.59 -15.14 12.76
CA THR A 4 -21.40 -15.69 12.10
C THR A 4 -20.67 -14.55 11.41
N LEU A 5 -19.35 -14.47 11.58
CA LEU A 5 -18.41 -13.39 11.21
C LEU A 5 -18.27 -12.38 12.36
N VAL A 6 -17.31 -12.47 13.27
CA VAL A 6 -15.88 -12.71 13.12
C VAL A 6 -15.39 -13.35 14.42
N ALA A 7 -14.73 -14.50 14.35
CA ALA A 7 -14.09 -15.11 15.51
C ALA A 7 -13.13 -14.08 16.13
N ALA A 8 -13.18 -13.91 17.46
CA ALA A 8 -12.18 -13.13 18.17
C ALA A 8 -10.82 -13.77 17.88
N ALA A 9 -9.98 -13.08 17.11
CA ALA A 9 -8.59 -13.48 16.94
C ALA A 9 -7.96 -13.53 18.34
N ASP A 10 -7.31 -14.64 18.65
CA ASP A 10 -6.61 -14.81 19.92
C ASP A 10 -5.54 -13.71 20.05
N ASP A 11 -5.20 -13.32 21.28
CA ASP A 11 -4.27 -12.21 21.53
C ASP A 11 -2.92 -12.44 20.84
N GLU A 12 -2.53 -13.70 20.69
CA GLU A 12 -1.36 -14.17 19.95
C GLU A 12 -1.47 -13.94 18.44
N GLU A 13 -2.57 -14.35 17.81
CA GLU A 13 -2.81 -14.15 16.37
C GLU A 13 -2.82 -12.67 16.01
N LEU A 14 -3.37 -11.85 16.90
CA LEU A 14 -3.45 -10.41 16.73
C LEU A 14 -2.08 -9.74 16.91
N LEU A 15 -1.27 -10.20 17.86
CA LEU A 15 0.12 -9.78 18.04
C LEU A 15 1.03 -10.20 16.89
N GLU A 16 0.84 -11.38 16.31
CA GLU A 16 1.58 -11.82 15.11
C GLU A 16 1.30 -10.90 13.93
N ARG A 17 0.03 -10.52 13.73
CA ARG A 17 -0.37 -9.55 12.69
C ARG A 17 0.23 -8.17 12.90
N MET A 18 0.43 -7.75 14.16
CA MET A 18 1.13 -6.50 14.48
C MET A 18 2.64 -6.60 14.23
N ARG A 19 3.26 -7.76 14.47
CA ARG A 19 4.68 -8.00 14.16
C ARG A 19 4.95 -8.02 12.66
N ALA A 20 3.99 -8.48 11.85
CA ALA A 20 4.05 -8.52 10.39
C ALA A 20 4.22 -7.14 9.72
N GLY A 21 3.90 -6.04 10.43
CA GLY A 21 4.02 -4.66 9.93
C GLY A 21 5.39 -4.00 10.13
N SER A 22 6.39 -4.70 10.68
CA SER A 22 7.75 -4.17 10.76
C SER A 22 8.47 -4.32 9.41
N PRO A 23 9.38 -3.40 9.02
CA PRO A 23 10.17 -3.62 7.81
C PRO A 23 10.91 -4.97 7.82
N GLY A 24 11.27 -5.49 9.01
CA GLY A 24 11.98 -6.77 9.19
C GLY A 24 11.12 -8.03 9.03
N SER A 25 9.80 -7.87 8.88
CA SER A 25 8.82 -8.95 8.73
C SER A 25 8.20 -8.99 7.33
N PHE A 26 8.82 -8.34 6.35
CA PHE A 26 8.33 -8.32 4.97
C PHE A 26 8.19 -9.74 4.42
N ASP A 27 6.97 -10.12 4.04
CA ASP A 27 6.64 -11.48 3.66
C ASP A 27 6.88 -11.73 2.16
N ARG A 28 8.07 -12.24 1.84
CA ARG A 28 8.42 -12.67 0.48
C ARG A 28 7.58 -13.86 -0.04
N SER A 29 6.72 -14.48 0.79
CA SER A 29 5.82 -15.54 0.35
C SER A 29 4.68 -14.97 -0.50
N ILE A 30 4.09 -13.84 -0.09
CA ILE A 30 2.99 -13.17 -0.79
C ILE A 30 3.43 -12.08 -1.77
N HIS A 31 4.67 -11.60 -1.66
CA HIS A 31 5.25 -10.60 -2.55
C HIS A 31 6.13 -11.21 -3.64
N TYR A 32 6.23 -10.52 -4.79
CA TYR A 32 7.24 -10.87 -5.80
C TYR A 32 8.65 -10.63 -5.25
N PHE A 33 9.54 -11.60 -5.46
CA PHE A 33 10.96 -11.49 -5.15
C PHE A 33 11.76 -12.39 -6.10
N ASP A 34 12.73 -11.80 -6.80
CA ASP A 34 13.76 -12.51 -7.54
C ASP A 34 15.14 -11.93 -7.15
N PRO A 35 16.05 -12.72 -6.55
CA PRO A 35 17.38 -12.25 -6.19
C PRO A 35 18.25 -11.92 -7.41
N ASN A 36 17.87 -12.34 -8.62
CA ASN A 36 18.60 -12.03 -9.85
C ASN A 36 17.97 -10.87 -10.64
N ASP A 37 16.80 -10.38 -10.22
CA ASP A 37 16.10 -9.26 -10.86
C ASP A 37 15.54 -8.30 -9.80
N GLU A 38 16.44 -7.49 -9.25
CA GLU A 38 16.08 -6.44 -8.28
C GLU A 38 15.15 -5.39 -8.89
N GLU A 39 15.30 -5.10 -10.19
CA GLU A 39 14.50 -4.08 -10.86
C GLU A 39 13.04 -4.53 -11.01
N LEU A 40 12.78 -5.77 -11.43
CA LEU A 40 11.42 -6.31 -11.49
C LEU A 40 10.80 -6.41 -10.09
N THR A 41 11.58 -6.84 -9.09
CA THR A 41 11.15 -6.86 -7.69
C THR A 41 10.73 -5.48 -7.20
N ALA A 42 11.58 -4.47 -7.40
CA ALA A 42 11.29 -3.09 -7.00
C ALA A 42 10.08 -2.50 -7.75
N ARG A 43 9.89 -2.91 -9.01
CA ARG A 43 8.73 -2.50 -9.81
C ARG A 43 7.43 -3.13 -9.33
N CYS A 44 7.45 -4.39 -8.92
CA CYS A 44 6.30 -5.01 -8.26
C CYS A 44 5.96 -4.31 -6.95
N CYS A 45 6.96 -3.91 -6.14
CA CYS A 45 6.73 -3.14 -4.91
C CYS A 45 5.98 -1.83 -5.18
N ILE A 46 6.49 -0.97 -6.07
CA ILE A 46 5.83 0.33 -6.33
C ILE A 46 4.42 0.16 -6.93
N VAL A 47 4.17 -0.90 -7.70
CA VAL A 47 2.84 -1.23 -8.23
C VAL A 47 1.89 -1.66 -7.10
N VAL A 48 2.33 -2.54 -6.20
CA VAL A 48 1.54 -2.93 -5.01
C VAL A 48 1.22 -1.69 -4.17
N ASP A 49 2.20 -0.84 -3.90
CA ASP A 49 2.01 0.38 -3.11
C ASP A 49 1.13 1.43 -3.79
N ALA A 50 1.09 1.43 -5.12
CA ALA A 50 0.16 2.23 -5.88
C ALA A 50 -1.29 1.75 -5.71
N LEU A 51 -1.48 0.45 -5.50
CA LEU A 51 -2.78 -0.21 -5.43
C LEU A 51 -3.25 -0.49 -3.99
N ASN A 52 -2.40 -0.32 -2.98
CA ASN A 52 -2.66 -0.72 -1.59
C ASN A 52 -3.62 0.23 -0.85
N PHE A 53 -4.90 0.25 -1.23
CA PHE A 53 -5.96 1.01 -0.55
C PHE A 53 -7.36 0.42 -0.79
N CYS A 54 -8.35 0.85 0.02
CA CYS A 54 -9.78 0.61 -0.22
C CYS A 54 -10.22 -0.86 -0.34
N PHE A 55 -9.78 -1.73 0.56
CA PHE A 55 -10.24 -3.13 0.62
C PHE A 55 -11.57 -3.32 1.35
N TRP A 56 -11.93 -2.39 2.25
CA TRP A 56 -13.09 -2.51 3.14
C TRP A 56 -14.49 -2.52 2.47
N PRO A 57 -14.74 -1.91 1.28
CA PRO A 57 -16.07 -1.96 0.68
C PRO A 57 -16.43 -3.31 0.06
N ALA A 58 -15.44 -4.16 -0.23
CA ALA A 58 -15.64 -5.46 -0.86
C ALA A 58 -15.48 -6.56 0.19
N GLU A 59 -16.58 -7.22 0.53
CA GLU A 59 -16.55 -8.35 1.46
C GLU A 59 -15.61 -9.45 0.95
N GLY A 60 -14.71 -9.91 1.81
CA GLY A 60 -13.73 -10.95 1.48
C GLY A 60 -12.47 -10.45 0.78
N LEU A 61 -12.46 -9.27 0.15
CA LEU A 61 -11.24 -8.73 -0.46
C LEU A 61 -10.21 -8.36 0.62
N GLN A 62 -9.02 -8.95 0.57
CA GLN A 62 -7.89 -8.67 1.47
C GLN A 62 -6.67 -8.18 0.69
N TYR A 63 -5.66 -7.72 1.42
CA TYR A 63 -4.39 -7.27 0.87
C TYR A 63 -3.66 -8.37 0.11
N GLU A 64 -3.72 -9.60 0.60
CA GLU A 64 -3.08 -10.78 0.03
C GLU A 64 -3.56 -11.02 -1.41
N HIS A 65 -4.84 -10.79 -1.70
CA HIS A 65 -5.35 -10.88 -3.07
C HIS A 65 -4.66 -9.89 -4.04
N LEU A 66 -4.22 -8.74 -3.55
CA LEU A 66 -3.42 -7.79 -4.35
C LEU A 66 -1.96 -8.25 -4.45
N SER A 67 -1.29 -8.50 -3.33
CA SER A 67 0.14 -8.81 -3.32
C SER A 67 0.45 -10.10 -4.10
N GLU A 68 -0.35 -11.14 -3.87
CA GLU A 68 -0.24 -12.42 -4.57
C GLU A 68 -0.63 -12.28 -6.05
N GLY A 69 -1.66 -11.49 -6.35
CA GLY A 69 -2.09 -11.22 -7.71
C GLY A 69 -0.98 -10.57 -8.55
N VAL A 70 -0.32 -9.54 -8.02
CA VAL A 70 0.83 -8.90 -8.69
C VAL A 70 2.00 -9.87 -8.81
N ARG A 71 2.31 -10.63 -7.76
CA ARG A 71 3.35 -11.68 -7.77
C ARG A 71 3.12 -12.68 -8.90
N ASP A 72 1.91 -13.22 -8.99
CA ASP A 72 1.57 -14.29 -9.93
C ASP A 72 1.38 -13.76 -11.35
N ALA A 73 0.94 -12.51 -11.52
CA ALA A 73 0.95 -11.82 -12.81
C ALA A 73 2.38 -11.61 -13.32
N ALA A 74 3.29 -11.09 -12.50
CA ALA A 74 4.68 -10.83 -12.90
C ALA A 74 5.47 -12.13 -13.14
N ARG A 75 5.17 -13.22 -12.42
CA ARG A 75 5.75 -14.55 -12.70
C ARG A 75 5.31 -15.13 -14.05
N ARG A 76 4.05 -14.91 -14.44
CA ARG A 76 3.52 -15.37 -15.73
C ARG A 76 4.02 -14.51 -16.89
N ASP A 77 4.09 -13.21 -16.68
CA ASP A 77 4.45 -12.22 -17.69
C ASP A 77 5.14 -11.02 -17.03
N PRO A 78 6.47 -11.01 -16.93
CA PRO A 78 7.23 -9.90 -16.36
C PRO A 78 6.94 -8.54 -17.01
N ALA A 79 6.51 -8.54 -18.28
CA ALA A 79 6.21 -7.32 -18.99
C ALA A 79 4.88 -6.69 -18.54
N CYS A 80 4.01 -7.41 -17.82
CA CYS A 80 2.73 -6.87 -17.34
C CYS A 80 2.91 -5.66 -16.41
N VAL A 81 4.05 -5.59 -15.72
CA VAL A 81 4.46 -4.44 -14.90
C VAL A 81 5.51 -3.55 -15.58
N SER A 82 5.84 -3.74 -16.85
CA SER A 82 6.78 -2.84 -17.55
C SER A 82 6.26 -1.38 -17.59
N PRO A 83 7.13 -0.35 -17.55
CA PRO A 83 6.71 1.04 -17.57
C PRO A 83 5.74 1.38 -18.71
N ASP A 84 6.00 0.87 -19.92
CA ASP A 84 5.14 1.12 -21.08
C ASP A 84 3.75 0.46 -20.94
N ARG A 85 3.67 -0.77 -20.43
CA ARG A 85 2.39 -1.45 -20.21
C ARG A 85 1.61 -0.86 -19.05
N LEU A 86 2.29 -0.45 -17.97
CA LEU A 86 1.66 0.28 -16.87
C LEU A 86 1.09 1.62 -17.38
N ALA A 87 1.86 2.39 -18.14
CA ALA A 87 1.43 3.68 -18.70
C ALA A 87 0.21 3.56 -19.63
N ALA A 88 0.07 2.41 -20.32
CA ALA A 88 -1.06 2.12 -21.21
C ALA A 88 -2.16 1.26 -20.56
N ALA A 89 -2.04 0.90 -19.28
CA ALA A 89 -2.89 -0.09 -18.63
C ALA A 89 -4.38 0.25 -18.73
N THR A 90 -5.22 -0.74 -18.98
CA THR A 90 -6.67 -0.62 -18.94
C THR A 90 -7.22 -1.05 -17.58
N PRO A 91 -8.49 -0.74 -17.24
CA PRO A 91 -9.15 -1.29 -16.07
C PRO A 91 -9.11 -2.83 -16.03
N SER A 92 -9.16 -3.49 -17.20
CA SER A 92 -9.03 -4.95 -17.29
C SER A 92 -7.63 -5.42 -16.92
N ASP A 93 -6.58 -4.73 -17.34
CA ASP A 93 -5.21 -5.07 -16.97
C ASP A 93 -5.02 -4.95 -15.45
N VAL A 94 -5.52 -3.87 -14.85
CA VAL A 94 -5.42 -3.64 -13.41
C VAL A 94 -6.25 -4.64 -12.62
N ARG A 95 -7.44 -5.02 -13.08
CA ARG A 95 -8.21 -6.12 -12.49
C ARG A 95 -7.41 -7.42 -12.51
N GLY A 96 -6.71 -7.70 -13.60
CA GLY A 96 -5.86 -8.89 -13.75
C GLY A 96 -4.64 -8.93 -12.82
N LEU A 97 -4.33 -7.84 -12.10
CA LEU A 97 -3.31 -7.79 -11.06
C LEU A 97 -3.83 -8.24 -9.68
N PHE A 98 -5.12 -8.57 -9.54
CA PHE A 98 -5.70 -9.12 -8.32
C PHE A 98 -6.01 -10.60 -8.50
N ASN A 99 -5.71 -11.39 -7.47
CA ASN A 99 -6.22 -12.75 -7.32
C ASN A 99 -7.60 -12.71 -6.62
N TRP A 100 -8.56 -12.05 -7.27
CA TRP A 100 -9.91 -11.84 -6.73
C TRP A 100 -10.95 -11.74 -7.83
N ASP A 101 -12.04 -12.50 -7.69
CA ASP A 101 -13.10 -12.58 -8.71
C ASP A 101 -14.19 -11.52 -8.55
N GLY A 102 -14.28 -10.85 -7.39
CA GLY A 102 -15.27 -9.80 -7.15
C GLY A 102 -14.92 -8.47 -7.82
N ASP A 103 -15.77 -7.46 -7.59
CA ASP A 103 -15.52 -6.11 -8.07
C ASP A 103 -14.41 -5.43 -7.26
N ILE A 104 -13.44 -4.84 -7.97
CA ILE A 104 -12.32 -4.14 -7.36
C ILE A 104 -12.77 -2.70 -7.01
N PRO A 105 -12.79 -2.31 -5.72
CA PRO A 105 -13.18 -0.96 -5.35
C PRO A 105 -12.23 0.09 -5.95
N GLN A 106 -12.80 1.17 -6.48
CA GLN A 106 -12.07 2.28 -7.10
C GLN A 106 -11.14 1.85 -8.25
N LEU A 107 -11.59 0.92 -9.10
CA LEU A 107 -10.79 0.37 -10.21
C LEU A 107 -10.25 1.46 -11.16
N GLU A 108 -11.04 2.49 -11.43
CA GLU A 108 -10.66 3.61 -12.29
C GLU A 108 -9.50 4.41 -11.67
N GLU A 109 -9.56 4.69 -10.37
CA GLU A 109 -8.50 5.40 -9.66
C GLU A 109 -7.24 4.53 -9.54
N ARG A 110 -7.39 3.24 -9.26
CA ARG A 110 -6.29 2.27 -9.32
C ARG A 110 -5.63 2.25 -10.71
N THR A 111 -6.43 2.31 -11.77
CA THR A 111 -5.92 2.40 -13.16
C THR A 111 -5.18 3.69 -13.40
N ARG A 112 -5.70 4.82 -12.93
CA ARG A 112 -5.01 6.12 -13.01
C ARG A 112 -3.65 6.08 -12.32
N LEU A 113 -3.58 5.48 -11.12
CA LEU A 113 -2.36 5.35 -10.33
C LEU A 113 -1.33 4.41 -10.98
N VAL A 114 -1.78 3.30 -11.57
CA VAL A 114 -0.90 2.40 -12.33
C VAL A 114 -0.30 3.11 -13.56
N ARG A 115 -1.13 3.86 -14.31
CA ARG A 115 -0.67 4.66 -15.43
C ARG A 115 0.33 5.73 -15.02
N GLU A 116 0.09 6.37 -13.88
CA GLU A 116 1.01 7.33 -13.28
C GLU A 116 2.37 6.69 -12.98
N VAL A 117 2.39 5.51 -12.36
CA VAL A 117 3.65 4.77 -12.10
C VAL A 117 4.41 4.52 -13.39
N GLY A 118 3.76 3.96 -14.41
CA GLY A 118 4.39 3.67 -15.70
C GLY A 118 4.93 4.90 -16.41
N GLY A 119 4.10 5.95 -16.50
CA GLY A 119 4.46 7.21 -17.17
C GLY A 119 5.63 7.91 -16.49
N VAL A 120 5.60 8.03 -15.16
CA VAL A 120 6.67 8.68 -14.40
C VAL A 120 7.98 7.90 -14.49
N LEU A 121 7.94 6.56 -14.38
CA LEU A 121 9.15 5.75 -14.53
C LEU A 121 9.77 5.91 -15.92
N ARG A 122 8.95 5.85 -16.97
CA ARG A 122 9.40 6.03 -18.36
C ARG A 122 10.01 7.42 -18.57
N ASP A 123 9.30 8.47 -18.17
CA ASP A 123 9.61 9.84 -18.56
C ASP A 123 10.69 10.49 -17.66
N ALA A 124 10.75 10.14 -16.37
CA ALA A 124 11.66 10.77 -15.41
C ALA A 124 12.82 9.86 -14.94
N PHE A 125 12.70 8.54 -15.11
CA PHE A 125 13.65 7.58 -14.52
C PHE A 125 14.21 6.55 -15.51
N GLY A 126 14.02 6.78 -16.82
CA GLY A 126 14.54 5.90 -17.87
C GLY A 126 13.97 4.48 -17.80
N GLY A 127 12.72 4.37 -17.35
CA GLY A 127 12.00 3.11 -17.17
C GLY A 127 12.44 2.26 -15.98
N GLN A 128 13.27 2.78 -15.06
CA GLN A 128 13.89 2.00 -13.99
C GLN A 128 13.55 2.54 -12.60
N VAL A 129 13.03 1.67 -11.73
CA VAL A 129 12.88 2.00 -10.30
C VAL A 129 14.25 2.20 -9.66
N ALA A 130 15.27 1.46 -10.10
CA ALA A 130 16.65 1.64 -9.65
C ALA A 130 17.17 3.08 -9.83
N SER A 131 16.73 3.81 -10.86
CA SER A 131 17.12 5.21 -11.08
C SER A 131 16.49 6.14 -10.03
N LEU A 132 15.23 5.92 -9.66
CA LEU A 132 14.56 6.63 -8.57
C LEU A 132 15.26 6.35 -7.23
N VAL A 133 15.50 5.08 -6.92
CA VAL A 133 16.18 4.66 -5.68
C VAL A 133 17.58 5.26 -5.57
N ARG A 134 18.38 5.22 -6.64
CA ARG A 134 19.73 5.82 -6.64
C ARG A 134 19.70 7.33 -6.41
N SER A 135 18.67 8.01 -6.89
CA SER A 135 18.48 9.46 -6.67
C SER A 135 18.26 9.83 -5.20
N ALA A 136 17.84 8.87 -4.37
CA ALA A 136 17.69 9.03 -2.93
C ALA A 136 19.01 8.88 -2.15
N GLY A 137 20.09 8.41 -2.78
CA GLY A 137 21.41 8.32 -2.15
C GLY A 137 21.46 7.46 -0.89
N GLY A 138 20.65 6.40 -0.82
CA GLY A 138 20.58 5.52 0.35
C GLY A 138 19.77 6.06 1.53
N CYS A 139 19.03 7.16 1.37
CA CYS A 139 18.18 7.73 2.43
C CYS A 139 16.70 7.42 2.17
N GLY A 140 16.05 6.66 3.06
CA GLY A 140 14.64 6.30 2.96
C GLY A 140 13.71 7.51 2.99
N VAL A 141 13.98 8.49 3.86
CA VAL A 141 13.21 9.75 3.91
C VAL A 141 13.30 10.51 2.58
N ARG A 142 14.50 10.60 2.00
CA ARG A 142 14.69 11.24 0.69
C ARG A 142 13.97 10.49 -0.42
N LEU A 143 13.97 9.15 -0.38
CA LEU A 143 13.22 8.34 -1.32
C LEU A 143 11.73 8.64 -1.23
N SER A 144 11.15 8.69 -0.03
CA SER A 144 9.75 9.05 0.16
C SER A 144 9.41 10.44 -0.37
N LEU A 145 10.27 11.44 -0.14
CA LEU A 145 10.07 12.80 -0.67
C LEU A 145 10.14 12.83 -2.20
N LEU A 146 11.10 12.14 -2.82
CA LEU A 146 11.19 12.01 -4.28
C LEU A 146 9.96 11.30 -4.84
N THR A 147 9.49 10.23 -4.19
CA THR A 147 8.27 9.53 -4.60
C THR A 147 7.05 10.45 -4.52
N ALA A 148 6.83 11.18 -3.42
CA ALA A 148 5.71 12.13 -3.31
C ALA A 148 5.83 13.34 -4.27
N GLN A 149 7.07 13.71 -4.65
CA GLN A 149 7.33 14.77 -5.62
C GLN A 149 6.92 14.34 -7.03
N HIS A 150 7.36 13.15 -7.46
CA HIS A 150 7.21 12.68 -8.83
C HIS A 150 5.90 11.96 -9.11
N PHE A 151 5.30 11.31 -8.11
CA PHE A 151 4.07 10.54 -8.24
C PHE A 151 2.96 11.22 -7.42
N PRO A 152 2.11 12.07 -8.02
CA PRO A 152 1.03 12.77 -7.32
C PRO A 152 0.12 11.85 -6.50
N GLY A 153 -0.11 10.62 -6.97
CA GLY A 153 -0.84 9.59 -6.25
C GLY A 153 -0.24 9.19 -4.90
N PHE A 154 1.07 9.37 -4.71
CA PHE A 154 1.78 9.10 -3.46
C PHE A 154 1.86 10.34 -2.54
N ARG A 155 1.26 11.47 -2.93
CA ARG A 155 1.25 12.72 -2.16
C ARG A 155 0.02 12.83 -1.26
N ASP A 156 -0.10 11.90 -0.33
CA ASP A 156 -1.18 11.91 0.64
C ASP A 156 -1.04 13.07 1.63
N SER A 157 -2.06 13.93 1.60
CA SER A 157 -2.16 15.15 2.38
C SER A 157 -3.63 15.52 2.56
N ALA A 158 -3.94 16.27 3.62
CA ALA A 158 -5.28 16.77 3.89
C ALA A 158 -5.21 18.21 4.41
N VAL A 159 -6.27 18.98 4.21
CA VAL A 159 -6.43 20.28 4.87
C VAL A 159 -7.26 20.08 6.13
N HIS A 160 -6.71 20.45 7.27
CA HIS A 160 -7.37 20.39 8.57
C HIS A 160 -7.22 21.74 9.26
N ASP A 161 -8.34 22.37 9.64
CA ASP A 161 -8.39 23.70 10.26
C ASP A 161 -7.56 24.76 9.52
N GLY A 162 -7.61 24.74 8.18
CA GLY A 162 -6.88 25.66 7.31
C GLY A 162 -5.38 25.36 7.17
N ALA A 163 -4.86 24.37 7.88
CA ALA A 163 -3.48 23.90 7.75
C ALA A 163 -3.39 22.70 6.81
N GLN A 164 -2.38 22.73 5.92
CA GLN A 164 -2.03 21.56 5.11
C GLN A 164 -1.24 20.57 5.98
N VAL A 165 -1.79 19.37 6.16
CA VAL A 165 -1.18 18.26 6.85
C VAL A 165 -0.68 17.26 5.82
N PHE A 166 0.60 16.89 5.92
CA PHE A 166 1.24 15.92 5.02
C PHE A 166 1.44 14.61 5.75
N PHE A 167 0.96 13.51 5.16
CA PHE A 167 1.15 12.18 5.70
C PHE A 167 2.26 11.45 4.95
N HIS A 168 2.31 11.58 3.61
CA HIS A 168 3.28 10.89 2.75
C HIS A 168 3.40 9.38 3.02
N LYS A 169 2.35 8.76 3.57
CA LYS A 169 2.28 7.38 4.04
C LYS A 169 2.60 6.40 2.92
N ARG A 170 1.97 6.53 1.75
CA ARG A 170 2.25 5.60 0.63
C ARG A 170 3.69 5.72 0.14
N ALA A 171 4.24 6.94 0.13
CA ALA A 171 5.63 7.17 -0.23
C ALA A 171 6.61 6.62 0.83
N GLN A 172 6.23 6.66 2.10
CA GLN A 172 6.98 6.05 3.20
C GLN A 172 6.92 4.53 3.17
N ILE A 173 5.74 3.95 2.89
CA ILE A 173 5.56 2.50 2.72
C ILE A 173 6.48 2.00 1.62
N PHE A 174 6.51 2.65 0.46
CA PHE A 174 7.39 2.23 -0.63
C PHE A 174 8.88 2.16 -0.24
N ALA A 175 9.37 3.15 0.52
CA ALA A 175 10.75 3.10 1.01
C ALA A 175 10.96 1.98 2.04
N GLY A 176 9.99 1.74 2.92
CA GLY A 176 10.00 0.66 3.89
C GLY A 176 9.92 -0.73 3.25
N ASP A 177 9.09 -0.90 2.23
CA ASP A 177 8.87 -2.14 1.50
C ASP A 177 10.08 -2.52 0.66
N LEU A 178 10.75 -1.54 0.02
CA LEU A 178 12.05 -1.79 -0.63
C LEU A 178 13.10 -2.25 0.37
N TRP A 179 13.20 -1.58 1.52
CA TRP A 179 14.13 -2.03 2.57
C TRP A 179 13.79 -3.45 3.04
N GLY A 180 12.51 -3.74 3.26
CA GLY A 180 12.04 -5.03 3.76
C GLY A 180 12.24 -6.16 2.76
N VAL A 181 11.83 -5.96 1.50
CA VAL A 181 11.93 -6.98 0.46
C VAL A 181 13.38 -7.34 0.17
N PHE A 182 14.33 -6.41 0.22
CA PHE A 182 15.76 -6.68 0.02
C PHE A 182 16.56 -6.82 1.33
N ARG A 183 15.91 -6.73 2.50
CA ARG A 183 16.55 -6.83 3.82
C ARG A 183 17.74 -5.87 3.99
N GLY A 184 17.61 -4.64 3.48
CA GLY A 184 18.67 -3.63 3.58
C GLY A 184 19.85 -3.80 2.61
N GLU A 185 19.75 -4.71 1.63
CA GLU A 185 20.76 -4.94 0.59
C GLU A 185 20.30 -4.45 -0.78
N GLY A 186 21.18 -4.42 -1.78
CA GLY A 186 20.83 -4.05 -3.17
C GLY A 186 20.09 -2.71 -3.27
N LEU A 187 19.01 -2.69 -4.04
CA LEU A 187 18.07 -1.55 -4.12
C LEU A 187 17.39 -1.20 -2.79
N GLY A 188 17.33 -2.11 -1.81
CA GLY A 188 16.80 -1.81 -0.48
C GLY A 188 17.84 -1.30 0.52
N LYS A 189 19.09 -1.05 0.10
CA LYS A 189 20.13 -0.44 0.93
C LYS A 189 19.83 1.03 1.24
N LEU A 190 18.85 1.23 2.11
CA LEU A 190 18.26 2.48 2.51
C LEU A 190 18.34 2.63 4.04
N ASP A 191 18.70 3.81 4.52
CA ASP A 191 18.47 4.21 5.90
C ASP A 191 16.99 4.57 6.09
N VAL A 192 16.25 3.68 6.74
CA VAL A 192 14.82 3.84 7.03
C VAL A 192 14.53 4.28 8.46
N SER A 193 15.56 4.62 9.25
CA SER A 193 15.40 5.03 10.66
C SER A 193 14.58 6.31 10.84
N GLY A 194 14.54 7.15 9.80
CA GLY A 194 13.74 8.38 9.76
C GLY A 194 12.30 8.21 9.24
N LEU A 195 11.88 7.00 8.84
CA LEU A 195 10.50 6.75 8.43
C LEU A 195 9.57 6.72 9.66
N THR A 196 8.34 7.17 9.50
CA THR A 196 7.34 7.24 10.59
C THR A 196 6.52 5.96 10.68
N ALA A 197 5.89 5.73 11.83
CA ALA A 197 4.97 4.60 12.01
C ALA A 197 3.75 4.74 11.09
N PHE A 198 3.36 3.63 10.46
CA PHE A 198 2.23 3.63 9.52
C PHE A 198 0.89 3.77 10.24
N ALA A 199 0.04 4.70 9.79
CA ALA A 199 -1.35 4.80 10.23
C ALA A 199 -2.19 3.67 9.62
N ASP A 200 -2.05 2.44 10.13
CA ASP A 200 -2.77 1.27 9.64
C ASP A 200 -4.24 1.26 10.12
N TYR A 201 -5.18 0.92 9.23
CA TYR A 201 -6.62 0.94 9.54
C TYR A 201 -7.03 -0.22 10.47
N ARG A 202 -6.21 -1.27 10.61
CA ARG A 202 -6.38 -2.35 11.59
C ARG A 202 -6.05 -1.89 13.00
N VAL A 203 -5.12 -0.96 13.20
CA VAL A 203 -4.77 -0.46 14.54
C VAL A 203 -6.00 0.07 15.28
N PRO A 204 -6.81 1.01 14.75
CA PRO A 204 -8.02 1.45 15.43
C PRO A 204 -9.06 0.33 15.59
N VAL A 205 -9.14 -0.64 14.66
CA VAL A 205 -10.03 -1.82 14.80
C VAL A 205 -9.64 -2.66 16.02
N VAL A 206 -8.35 -3.01 16.13
CA VAL A 206 -7.78 -3.79 17.24
C VAL A 206 -7.98 -3.06 18.56
N LEU A 207 -7.61 -1.77 18.61
CA LEU A 207 -7.73 -0.98 19.84
C LEU A 207 -9.19 -0.85 20.28
N ARG A 208 -10.13 -0.74 19.34
CA ARG A 208 -11.57 -0.74 19.63
C ARG A 208 -12.03 -2.08 20.20
N GLN A 209 -11.63 -3.20 19.59
CA GLN A 209 -11.96 -4.55 20.07
C GLN A 209 -11.41 -4.82 21.48
N LYS A 210 -10.22 -4.31 21.78
CA LYS A 210 -9.60 -4.40 23.11
C LYS A 210 -10.20 -3.45 24.14
N GLY A 211 -11.17 -2.60 23.75
CA GLY A 211 -11.79 -1.61 24.63
C GLY A 211 -10.85 -0.45 25.02
N ILE A 212 -9.69 -0.33 24.36
CA ILE A 212 -8.70 0.74 24.58
C ILE A 212 -9.19 2.02 23.86
N LEU A 213 -9.57 1.89 22.59
CA LEU A 213 -10.13 2.99 21.81
C LEU A 213 -11.66 2.96 21.90
N LYS A 214 -12.23 4.02 22.48
CA LYS A 214 -13.69 4.17 22.63
C LYS A 214 -14.15 5.35 21.78
N TYR A 215 -15.05 5.09 20.85
CA TYR A 215 -15.68 6.13 20.05
C TYR A 215 -16.84 6.78 20.81
N GLU A 216 -17.12 8.04 20.48
CA GLU A 216 -18.40 8.66 20.84
C GLU A 216 -19.56 7.86 20.23
N ARG A 217 -20.74 7.87 20.86
CA ARG A 217 -21.87 7.01 20.50
C ARG A 217 -22.28 7.19 19.04
N SER A 218 -22.33 8.41 18.52
CA SER A 218 -22.70 8.70 17.14
C SER A 218 -21.70 8.12 16.14
N VAL A 219 -20.39 8.25 16.42
CA VAL A 219 -19.32 7.68 15.59
C VAL A 219 -19.36 6.15 15.64
N ALA A 220 -19.54 5.56 16.82
CA ALA A 220 -19.68 4.12 16.96
C ALA A 220 -20.85 3.59 16.13
N GLN A 221 -22.02 4.23 16.22
CA GLN A 221 -23.21 3.84 15.44
C GLN A 221 -22.99 3.96 13.93
N ALA A 222 -22.36 5.04 13.47
CA ALA A 222 -22.05 5.22 12.05
C ALA A 222 -21.11 4.12 11.54
N VAL A 223 -20.03 3.83 12.27
CA VAL A 223 -19.08 2.76 11.93
C VAL A 223 -19.77 1.39 11.91
N ASP A 224 -20.59 1.08 12.92
CA ASP A 224 -21.27 -0.21 13.05
C ASP A 224 -22.33 -0.44 11.96
N GLN A 225 -22.90 0.64 11.41
CA GLN A 225 -23.84 0.60 10.29
C GLN A 225 -23.15 0.61 8.92
N GLY A 226 -21.81 0.76 8.87
CA GLY A 226 -21.09 0.97 7.62
C GLY A 226 -21.43 2.29 6.94
N ALA A 227 -21.91 3.28 7.69
CA ALA A 227 -22.26 4.59 7.17
C ALA A 227 -21.00 5.37 6.79
N LEU A 228 -21.00 5.99 5.61
CA LEU A 228 -19.89 6.82 5.16
C LEU A 228 -19.76 8.06 6.05
N ILE A 229 -18.64 8.17 6.75
CA ILE A 229 -18.25 9.41 7.44
C ILE A 229 -17.42 10.24 6.47
N VAL A 230 -17.94 11.39 6.07
CA VAL A 230 -17.29 12.26 5.09
C VAL A 230 -15.98 12.83 5.68
N PRO A 231 -14.86 12.82 4.95
CA PRO A 231 -13.62 13.43 5.40
C PRO A 231 -13.81 14.89 5.84
N GLY A 232 -13.19 15.27 6.95
CA GLY A 232 -13.32 16.62 7.51
C GLY A 232 -14.62 16.88 8.30
N THR A 233 -15.50 15.90 8.44
CA THR A 233 -16.67 16.01 9.35
C THR A 233 -16.17 16.16 10.79
N PRO A 234 -16.51 17.25 11.50
CA PRO A 234 -16.21 17.40 12.92
C PRO A 234 -16.91 16.27 13.71
N GLN A 235 -16.12 15.43 14.36
CA GLN A 235 -16.61 14.37 15.23
C GLN A 235 -16.40 14.86 16.66
N ILE A 236 -17.49 15.26 17.30
CA ILE A 236 -17.53 15.73 18.69
C ILE A 236 -17.73 14.53 19.62
#